data_AF-W5W133-F1
#
_entry.id   AF-W5W133-F1
#
_cell.length_a   1.000
_cell.length_b   1.000
_cell.length_c   1.000
_cell.angle_alpha   90.00
_cell.angle_beta   90.00
_cell.angle_gamma   90.00
#
_symmetry.space_group_name_H-M   'P 1'
#
loop_
_entity.id
_entity.type
_entity.pdbx_description
1 polymer ?
#
loop_
_entity_poly.entity_id
_entity_poly.type
_entity_poly.pdbx_seq_one_letter_code
_entity_poly.pdbx_strand_id
1 'polypeptide(L)'
;MNEEPDFTPEEPTEEQVELVTARADLLAAYRGAVADGDLVAAEELQEDIRDADAELKAAGVRGHLPSPDASEKRGVRRSTRRRQDAPDLPRRKVDKRTVGREYAGRFRPSMFVTLTLDSYGRVRTDGTPVDFASYDYRRAARDAVHFASLVDRWWQNLRRVVGFDVQYFATVEPQRRVAPHLHAAVRGSIPHEVLRQVTAATYLQVWWPEHNELVYLPDGPLPVWESAVTGFVDPQVRTPLRTWEEATADLVEPAHVAEFGRQVHSKGILGGSEEAGRHIGYLTKYLTKSVGEVIEADTDRQKEHHERLHAELEVTPCSERCAVWLLYGVQPRGVSSRMTPGRCKNKAHRRTTLGLPGRRVLVSRKWSGKTLADHRADRKRFVAEALAAVGIVKPVQDTDRLVWHNVRPGDPNVPPRAHLLLHGIAQRQRWRAEYDQAMLAAQGGAPPDGSAGPDVSATAEAA
;
A
#
# COMPACT_ATOMS: atom_id res chain seq x y z
N MET A 1 -13.09 10.32 -19.50
CA MET A 1 -11.66 10.50 -19.84
C MET A 1 -11.30 9.62 -21.01
N ASN A 2 -11.21 10.23 -22.20
CA ASN A 2 -10.88 9.54 -23.45
C ASN A 2 -9.45 9.85 -23.93
N GLU A 3 -8.72 10.68 -23.18
CA GLU A 3 -7.38 11.15 -23.50
C GLU A 3 -6.34 10.47 -22.61
N GLU A 4 -5.11 10.40 -23.12
CA GLU A 4 -3.98 9.91 -22.35
C GLU A 4 -3.61 10.94 -21.28
N PRO A 5 -3.42 10.52 -20.03
CA PRO A 5 -3.03 11.45 -18.97
C PRO A 5 -1.58 11.89 -19.17
N ASP A 6 -1.36 13.19 -19.16
CA ASP A 6 -0.03 13.78 -19.24
C ASP A 6 0.64 13.80 -17.87
N PHE A 7 1.82 13.18 -17.79
CA PHE A 7 2.69 13.18 -16.62
C PHE A 7 4.10 13.60 -16.99
N THR A 8 4.26 14.28 -18.12
CA THR A 8 5.53 14.84 -18.55
C THR A 8 5.99 15.80 -17.45
N PRO A 9 7.12 15.51 -16.77
CA PRO A 9 7.66 16.46 -15.81
C PRO A 9 7.95 17.78 -16.52
N GLU A 10 7.77 18.89 -15.82
CA GLU A 10 8.32 20.16 -16.27
C GLU A 10 9.82 20.01 -16.51
N GLU A 11 10.33 20.65 -17.55
CA GLU A 11 11.76 20.69 -17.79
C GLU A 11 12.45 21.36 -16.61
N PRO A 12 13.60 20.83 -16.15
CA PRO A 12 14.30 21.41 -15.02
C PRO A 12 14.77 22.83 -15.37
N THR A 13 14.64 23.75 -14.42
CA THR A 13 15.17 25.11 -14.59
C THR A 13 16.70 25.09 -14.54
N GLU A 14 17.35 26.12 -15.10
CA GLU A 14 18.82 26.27 -15.04
C GLU A 14 19.32 26.24 -13.58
N GLU A 15 18.64 26.96 -12.67
CA GLU A 15 18.90 26.95 -11.23
C GLU A 15 18.84 25.55 -10.62
N GLN A 16 17.84 24.73 -10.99
CA GLN A 16 17.73 23.36 -10.49
C GLN A 16 18.89 22.48 -11.00
N VAL A 17 19.32 22.67 -12.25
CA VAL A 17 20.45 21.93 -12.84
C VAL A 17 21.76 22.30 -12.13
N GLU A 18 21.97 23.59 -11.87
CA GLU A 18 23.15 24.09 -11.14
C GLU A 18 23.21 23.54 -9.72
N LEU A 19 22.11 23.61 -8.97
CA LEU A 19 22.04 23.08 -7.61
C LEU A 19 22.28 21.57 -7.54
N VAL A 20 21.76 20.79 -8.51
CA VAL A 20 22.01 19.34 -8.58
C VAL A 20 23.48 19.05 -8.88
N THR A 21 24.10 19.85 -9.74
CA THR A 21 25.52 19.72 -10.10
C THR A 21 26.41 20.03 -8.90
N ALA A 22 26.19 21.17 -8.24
CA ALA A 22 26.92 21.56 -7.04
C ALA A 22 26.81 20.49 -5.92
N ARG A 23 25.61 19.95 -5.72
CA ARG A 23 25.40 18.84 -4.77
C ARG A 23 26.17 17.59 -5.15
N ALA A 24 26.27 17.26 -6.44
CA ALA A 24 27.02 16.10 -6.91
C ALA A 24 28.53 16.25 -6.63
N ASP A 25 29.06 17.46 -6.81
CA ASP A 25 30.46 17.78 -6.53
C ASP A 25 30.75 17.72 -5.02
N LEU A 26 29.88 18.28 -4.18
CA LEU A 26 29.98 18.15 -2.71
C LEU A 26 29.96 16.68 -2.27
N LEU A 27 29.12 15.85 -2.87
CA LEU A 27 29.07 14.42 -2.56
C LEU A 27 30.34 13.68 -3.00
N ALA A 28 30.96 14.07 -4.12
CA ALA A 28 32.23 13.51 -4.57
C ALA A 28 33.36 13.90 -3.61
N ALA A 29 33.44 15.17 -3.19
CA ALA A 29 34.39 15.64 -2.20
C ALA A 29 34.22 14.95 -0.85
N TYR A 30 32.97 14.80 -0.38
CA TYR A 30 32.65 14.10 0.87
C TYR A 30 33.15 12.65 0.84
N ARG A 31 32.94 11.94 -0.28
CA ARG A 31 33.44 10.55 -0.43
C ARG A 31 34.96 10.47 -0.44
N GLY A 32 35.64 11.48 -1.01
CA GLY A 32 37.10 11.60 -0.93
C GLY A 32 37.57 11.77 0.51
N ALA A 33 37.02 12.74 1.24
CA ALA A 33 37.36 13.00 2.64
C ALA A 33 37.16 11.76 3.53
N VAL A 34 36.06 11.03 3.35
CA VAL A 34 35.79 9.77 4.06
C VAL A 34 36.82 8.68 3.71
N ALA A 35 37.20 8.56 2.44
CA ALA A 35 38.20 7.58 2.00
C ALA A 35 39.59 7.89 2.55
N ASP A 36 39.93 9.17 2.68
CA ASP A 36 41.20 9.66 3.21
C ASP A 36 41.24 9.69 4.75
N GLY A 37 40.10 9.41 5.40
CA GLY A 37 39.97 9.40 6.86
C GLY A 37 39.90 10.78 7.51
N ASP A 38 39.68 11.84 6.72
CA ASP A 38 39.52 13.21 7.20
C ASP A 38 38.07 13.44 7.67
N LEU A 39 37.84 13.14 8.94
CA LEU A 39 36.52 13.21 9.56
C LEU A 39 36.01 14.66 9.73
N VAL A 40 36.91 15.64 9.85
CA VAL A 40 36.52 17.05 10.02
C VAL A 40 36.01 17.59 8.70
N ALA A 41 36.76 17.41 7.62
CA ALA A 41 36.32 17.79 6.28
C ALA A 41 35.03 17.05 5.86
N ALA A 42 34.89 15.77 6.24
CA ALA A 42 33.69 15.01 5.97
C ALA A 42 32.45 15.55 6.72
N GLU A 43 32.60 16.05 7.95
CA GLU A 43 31.50 16.65 8.71
C GLU A 43 31.04 17.98 8.11
N GLU A 44 31.99 18.86 7.74
CA GLU A 44 31.70 20.14 7.06
C GLU A 44 30.98 19.91 5.73
N LEU A 45 31.49 19.01 4.88
CA LEU A 45 30.85 18.68 3.60
C LEU A 45 29.46 18.05 3.80
N GLN A 46 29.21 17.36 4.91
CA GLN A 46 27.89 16.83 5.21
C GLN A 46 26.89 17.95 5.55
N GLU A 47 27.34 19.04 6.17
CA GLU A 47 26.54 20.24 6.41
C GLU A 47 26.23 20.95 5.08
N ASP A 48 27.23 21.16 4.22
CA ASP A 48 27.04 21.78 2.90
C ASP A 48 26.06 20.98 2.03
N ILE A 49 26.13 19.63 2.06
CA ILE A 49 25.16 18.78 1.35
C ILE A 49 23.75 18.96 1.91
N ARG A 50 23.58 19.16 3.22
CA ARG A 50 22.25 19.41 3.83
C ARG A 50 21.67 20.75 3.39
N ASP A 51 22.52 21.76 3.23
CA ASP A 51 22.11 23.08 2.75
C ASP A 51 21.72 23.02 1.27
N ALA A 52 22.54 22.39 0.42
CA ALA A 52 22.18 22.12 -0.98
C ALA A 52 20.89 21.30 -1.10
N ASP A 53 20.67 20.31 -0.22
CA ASP A 53 19.42 19.55 -0.14
C ASP A 53 18.21 20.42 0.24
N ALA A 54 18.42 21.48 1.03
CA ALA A 54 17.38 22.42 1.43
C ALA A 54 17.04 23.38 0.27
N GLU A 55 18.06 23.91 -0.41
CA GLU A 55 17.91 24.76 -1.59
C GLU A 55 17.22 24.03 -2.74
N LEU A 56 17.63 22.79 -3.04
CA LEU A 56 16.95 21.96 -4.05
C LEU A 56 15.46 21.76 -3.74
N LYS A 57 15.11 21.57 -2.47
CA LYS A 57 13.70 21.46 -2.06
C LYS A 57 12.96 22.79 -2.20
N ALA A 58 13.62 23.92 -1.88
CA ALA A 58 13.05 25.25 -2.03
C ALA A 58 12.81 25.61 -3.50
N ALA A 59 13.75 25.25 -4.39
CA ALA A 59 13.65 25.36 -5.84
C ALA A 59 12.60 24.41 -6.46
N GLY A 60 11.93 23.59 -5.63
CA GLY A 60 10.82 22.75 -6.07
C GLY A 60 11.22 21.38 -6.61
N VAL A 61 12.48 20.96 -6.48
CA VAL A 61 12.94 19.63 -6.90
C VAL A 61 12.24 18.55 -6.09
N ARG A 62 11.56 17.64 -6.79
CA ARG A 62 10.77 16.56 -6.18
C ARG A 62 11.57 15.26 -6.18
N GLY A 63 11.49 14.50 -5.08
CA GLY A 63 12.09 13.17 -4.98
C GLY A 63 12.87 12.95 -3.69
N HIS A 64 13.51 11.78 -3.59
CA HIS A 64 14.42 11.50 -2.48
C HIS A 64 15.85 11.70 -2.95
N LEU A 65 16.54 12.67 -2.35
CA LEU A 65 17.96 12.90 -2.55
C LEU A 65 18.76 11.83 -1.78
N PRO A 66 19.72 11.13 -2.41
CA PRO A 66 20.47 10.07 -1.74
C PRO A 66 21.28 10.59 -0.56
N SER A 67 21.25 9.87 0.56
CA SER A 67 22.10 10.15 1.71
C SER A 67 23.58 10.01 1.35
N PRO A 68 24.47 10.89 1.86
CA PRO A 68 25.92 10.76 1.67
C PRO A 68 26.46 9.42 2.19
N ASP A 69 26.00 9.02 3.37
CA ASP A 69 26.32 7.75 4.05
C ASP A 69 25.60 6.52 3.50
N ALA A 70 24.91 6.63 2.36
CA ALA A 70 24.20 5.48 1.82
C ALA A 70 25.21 4.41 1.38
N SER A 71 25.35 3.35 2.20
CA SER A 71 26.13 2.16 1.81
C SER A 71 25.72 1.68 0.42
N GLU A 72 26.71 1.23 -0.36
CA GLU A 72 26.45 0.56 -1.63
C GLU A 72 25.47 -0.58 -1.36
N LYS A 73 24.24 -0.44 -1.87
CA LYS A 73 23.22 -1.47 -1.70
C LYS A 73 23.74 -2.73 -2.37
N ARG A 74 24.23 -3.68 -1.57
CA ARG A 74 24.57 -5.03 -2.02
C ARG A 74 23.41 -5.52 -2.87
N GLY A 75 23.70 -5.86 -4.12
CA GLY A 75 22.68 -6.24 -5.10
C GLY A 75 21.76 -7.29 -4.48
N VAL A 76 20.45 -6.99 -4.39
CA VAL A 76 19.47 -7.94 -3.86
C VAL A 76 19.53 -9.17 -4.75
N ARG A 77 20.11 -10.27 -4.24
CA ARG A 77 20.22 -11.55 -4.93
C ARG A 77 18.83 -12.14 -5.06
N ARG A 78 18.07 -11.70 -6.07
CA ARG A 78 16.75 -12.23 -6.36
C ARG A 78 16.93 -13.61 -6.96
N SER A 79 16.47 -14.65 -6.27
CA SER A 79 16.34 -15.98 -6.86
C SER A 79 15.44 -15.88 -8.09
N THR A 80 15.97 -16.24 -9.26
CA THR A 80 15.28 -16.22 -10.56
C THR A 80 14.68 -17.58 -10.92
N ARG A 81 14.58 -18.53 -9.97
CA ARG A 81 14.06 -19.87 -10.23
C ARG A 81 12.59 -19.79 -10.67
N ARG A 82 12.36 -19.88 -11.98
CA ARG A 82 11.05 -19.94 -12.60
C ARG A 82 10.48 -21.34 -12.42
N ARG A 83 9.23 -21.44 -12.00
CA ARG A 83 8.47 -22.69 -12.02
C ARG A 83 8.20 -23.14 -13.46
N GLN A 84 8.44 -24.41 -13.74
CA GLN A 84 8.31 -24.98 -15.08
C GLN A 84 6.89 -25.50 -15.36
N ASP A 85 6.08 -25.69 -14.32
CA ASP A 85 4.70 -26.16 -14.40
C ASP A 85 3.69 -25.02 -14.63
N ALA A 86 4.11 -23.76 -14.52
CA ALA A 86 3.26 -22.61 -14.80
C ALA A 86 3.16 -22.33 -16.31
N PRO A 87 1.95 -22.12 -16.87
CA PRO A 87 1.76 -21.85 -18.29
C PRO A 87 2.63 -20.70 -18.80
N ASP A 88 3.16 -20.85 -20.01
CA ASP A 88 3.90 -19.78 -20.68
C ASP A 88 2.96 -18.69 -21.18
N LEU A 89 3.28 -17.46 -20.79
CA LEU A 89 2.55 -16.28 -21.22
C LEU A 89 3.29 -15.57 -22.35
N PRO A 90 2.59 -15.12 -23.40
CA PRO A 90 3.22 -14.34 -24.46
C PRO A 90 3.74 -13.02 -23.88
N ARG A 91 4.90 -12.59 -24.37
CA ARG A 91 5.52 -11.31 -23.98
C ARG A 91 5.39 -10.32 -25.11
N ARG A 92 4.65 -9.24 -24.88
CA ARG A 92 4.55 -8.10 -25.81
C ARG A 92 5.34 -6.92 -25.27
N LYS A 93 5.88 -6.09 -26.18
CA LYS A 93 6.41 -4.78 -25.82
C LYS A 93 5.26 -3.94 -25.25
N VAL A 94 5.46 -3.37 -24.08
CA VAL A 94 4.42 -2.57 -23.41
C VAL A 94 4.44 -1.16 -23.97
N ASP A 95 3.37 -0.78 -24.65
CA ASP A 95 3.11 0.58 -25.08
C ASP A 95 2.72 1.47 -23.87
N LYS A 96 3.12 2.75 -23.89
CA LYS A 96 2.83 3.74 -22.85
C LYS A 96 1.36 4.18 -22.82
N ARG A 97 0.56 3.78 -23.82
CA ARG A 97 -0.89 4.01 -23.83
C ARG A 97 -1.59 3.40 -22.61
N THR A 98 -2.57 4.13 -22.10
CA THR A 98 -3.39 3.75 -20.94
C THR A 98 -4.86 3.59 -21.31
N VAL A 99 -5.27 4.11 -22.46
CA VAL A 99 -6.66 4.05 -22.92
C VAL A 99 -6.89 2.78 -23.75
N GLY A 100 -8.06 2.18 -23.55
CA GLY A 100 -8.48 0.98 -24.27
C GLY A 100 -8.71 1.24 -25.76
N ARG A 101 -8.67 0.17 -26.55
CA ARG A 101 -9.02 0.21 -27.98
C ARG A 101 -10.44 0.74 -28.18
N GLU A 102 -10.61 1.58 -29.19
CA GLU A 102 -11.90 2.03 -29.68
C GLU A 102 -12.46 1.08 -30.74
N TYR A 103 -13.77 0.84 -30.66
CA TYR A 103 -14.54 0.03 -31.59
C TYR A 103 -15.61 0.91 -32.26
N ALA A 104 -15.80 0.69 -33.56
CA ALA A 104 -16.79 1.39 -34.38
C ALA A 104 -16.74 2.93 -34.25
N GLY A 105 -15.55 3.51 -34.01
CA GLY A 105 -15.34 4.96 -33.93
C GLY A 105 -15.97 5.66 -32.71
N ARG A 106 -16.56 4.91 -31.76
CA ARG A 106 -17.32 5.51 -30.64
C ARG A 106 -17.27 4.74 -29.33
N PHE A 107 -17.06 3.42 -29.38
CA PHE A 107 -17.19 2.58 -28.18
C PHE A 107 -15.84 2.18 -27.62
N ARG A 108 -15.62 2.47 -26.33
CA ARG A 108 -14.43 2.04 -25.57
C ARG A 108 -14.87 1.21 -24.36
N PRO A 109 -15.19 -0.09 -24.58
CA PRO A 109 -15.61 -0.95 -23.49
C PRO A 109 -14.48 -1.13 -22.48
N SER A 110 -14.86 -1.18 -21.22
CA SER A 110 -14.00 -1.52 -20.08
C SER A 110 -14.37 -2.92 -19.59
N MET A 111 -13.69 -3.40 -18.55
CA MET A 111 -14.02 -4.68 -17.94
C MET A 111 -14.20 -4.56 -16.43
N PHE A 112 -14.96 -5.49 -15.88
CA PHE A 112 -14.98 -5.78 -14.47
C PHE A 112 -14.44 -7.19 -14.24
N VAL A 113 -13.43 -7.31 -13.39
CA VAL A 113 -12.73 -8.56 -13.12
C VAL A 113 -12.77 -8.85 -11.63
N THR A 114 -13.14 -10.08 -11.29
CA THR A 114 -13.06 -10.60 -9.93
C THR A 114 -12.04 -11.73 -9.88
N LEU A 115 -11.05 -11.60 -8.99
CA LEU A 115 -10.04 -12.63 -8.73
C LEU A 115 -10.19 -13.15 -7.31
N THR A 116 -10.08 -14.46 -7.15
CA THR A 116 -10.30 -15.13 -5.88
C THR A 116 -9.11 -16.04 -5.56
N LEU A 117 -8.78 -16.17 -4.28
CA LEU A 117 -7.86 -17.22 -3.83
C LEU A 117 -8.53 -18.60 -3.90
N ASP A 118 -7.70 -19.63 -3.86
CA ASP A 118 -8.14 -21.02 -3.86
C ASP A 118 -8.91 -21.40 -2.57
N SER A 119 -9.48 -22.61 -2.56
CA SER A 119 -10.14 -23.17 -1.39
C SER A 119 -9.12 -23.74 -0.39
N TYR A 120 -9.42 -23.61 0.90
CA TYR A 120 -8.64 -24.18 2.01
C TYR A 120 -9.38 -25.35 2.69
N GLY A 121 -10.48 -25.80 2.09
CA GLY A 121 -11.40 -26.78 2.66
C GLY A 121 -12.84 -26.48 2.27
N ARG A 122 -13.71 -27.48 2.43
CA ARG A 122 -15.14 -27.33 2.12
C ARG A 122 -15.76 -26.33 3.10
N VAL A 123 -16.53 -25.38 2.57
CA VAL A 123 -17.25 -24.36 3.37
C VAL A 123 -18.76 -24.52 3.22
N ARG A 124 -19.50 -24.07 4.23
CA ARG A 124 -20.95 -23.94 4.25
C ARG A 124 -21.39 -22.66 3.53
N THR A 125 -22.70 -22.47 3.39
CA THR A 125 -23.29 -21.29 2.73
C THR A 125 -22.99 -19.97 3.45
N ASP A 126 -22.79 -20.02 4.76
CA ASP A 126 -22.40 -18.91 5.63
C ASP A 126 -20.89 -18.59 5.60
N GLY A 127 -20.12 -19.37 4.83
CA GLY A 127 -18.66 -19.20 4.68
C GLY A 127 -17.81 -19.95 5.71
N THR A 128 -18.42 -20.54 6.74
CA THR A 128 -17.67 -21.30 7.75
C THR A 128 -17.20 -22.65 7.17
N PRO A 129 -16.04 -23.18 7.62
CA PRO A 129 -15.62 -24.54 7.26
C PRO A 129 -16.68 -25.57 7.62
N VAL A 130 -16.82 -26.63 6.82
CA VAL A 130 -17.67 -27.78 7.17
C VAL A 130 -17.08 -28.51 8.37
N ASP A 131 -15.77 -28.70 8.37
CA ASP A 131 -14.95 -29.18 9.49
C ASP A 131 -13.82 -28.16 9.74
N PHE A 132 -13.67 -27.76 10.99
CA PHE A 132 -12.63 -26.82 11.41
C PHE A 132 -11.25 -27.49 11.51
N ALA A 133 -11.19 -28.78 11.83
CA ALA A 133 -9.94 -29.50 12.02
C ALA A 133 -9.22 -29.74 10.69
N SER A 134 -9.97 -30.01 9.62
CA SER A 134 -9.41 -30.24 8.28
C SER A 134 -9.23 -28.97 7.44
N TYR A 135 -9.62 -27.79 7.95
CA TYR A 135 -9.48 -26.53 7.20
C TYR A 135 -8.05 -26.01 7.31
N ASP A 136 -7.43 -25.74 6.17
CA ASP A 136 -6.04 -25.29 6.10
C ASP A 136 -5.90 -23.81 6.45
N TYR A 137 -5.98 -23.50 7.74
CA TYR A 137 -5.81 -22.15 8.27
C TYR A 137 -4.41 -21.58 7.98
N ARG A 138 -3.39 -22.43 7.96
CA ARG A 138 -2.00 -22.04 7.69
C ARG A 138 -1.86 -21.48 6.28
N ARG A 139 -2.32 -22.23 5.26
CA ARG A 139 -2.36 -21.74 3.89
C ARG A 139 -3.23 -20.51 3.75
N ALA A 140 -4.40 -20.48 4.40
CA ALA A 140 -5.30 -19.33 4.38
C ALA A 140 -4.64 -18.05 4.91
N ALA A 141 -3.92 -18.14 6.03
CA ALA A 141 -3.21 -17.01 6.64
C ALA A 141 -2.04 -16.54 5.76
N ARG A 142 -1.22 -17.47 5.25
CA ARG A 142 -0.10 -17.17 4.35
C ARG A 142 -0.58 -16.52 3.04
N ASP A 143 -1.59 -17.09 2.40
CA ASP A 143 -2.16 -16.51 1.17
C ASP A 143 -2.77 -15.13 1.43
N ALA A 144 -3.43 -14.91 2.58
CA ALA A 144 -3.96 -13.61 2.93
C ALA A 144 -2.87 -12.53 3.09
N VAL A 145 -1.79 -12.86 3.82
CA VAL A 145 -0.62 -12.00 4.00
C VAL A 145 0.01 -11.62 2.66
N HIS A 146 0.10 -12.58 1.74
CA HIS A 146 0.77 -12.43 0.46
C HIS A 146 -0.14 -11.96 -0.69
N PHE A 147 -1.44 -11.83 -0.46
CA PHE A 147 -2.44 -11.53 -1.49
C PHE A 147 -2.13 -10.26 -2.27
N ALA A 148 -1.71 -9.19 -1.59
CA ALA A 148 -1.37 -7.92 -2.26
C ALA A 148 -0.20 -8.09 -3.25
N SER A 149 0.84 -8.83 -2.85
CA SER A 149 1.97 -9.12 -3.73
C SER A 149 1.58 -10.04 -4.90
N LEU A 150 0.66 -10.98 -4.68
CA LEU A 150 0.12 -11.82 -5.75
C LEU A 150 -0.67 -11.00 -6.77
N VAL A 151 -1.51 -10.06 -6.31
CA VAL A 151 -2.24 -9.12 -7.16
C VAL A 151 -1.29 -8.22 -7.96
N ASP A 152 -0.22 -7.72 -7.34
CA ASP A 152 0.81 -6.95 -8.04
C ASP A 152 1.48 -7.75 -9.16
N ARG A 153 1.77 -9.04 -8.93
CA ARG A 153 2.27 -9.95 -9.97
C ARG A 153 1.27 -10.14 -11.10
N TRP A 154 -0.02 -10.25 -10.77
CA TRP A 154 -1.07 -10.39 -11.77
C TRP A 154 -1.13 -9.17 -12.71
N TRP A 155 -1.09 -7.96 -12.17
CA TRP A 155 -1.05 -6.74 -12.99
C TRP A 155 0.21 -6.65 -13.87
N GLN A 156 1.37 -7.05 -13.34
CA GLN A 156 2.62 -7.10 -14.11
C GLN A 156 2.50 -8.08 -15.29
N ASN A 157 1.98 -9.28 -15.03
CA ASN A 157 1.79 -10.30 -16.06
C ASN A 157 0.74 -9.87 -17.09
N LEU A 158 -0.38 -9.30 -16.65
CA LEU A 158 -1.42 -8.80 -17.54
C LEU A 158 -0.87 -7.75 -18.50
N ARG A 159 -0.18 -6.72 -17.99
CA ARG A 159 0.44 -5.66 -18.83
C ARG A 159 1.42 -6.24 -19.86
N ARG A 160 2.25 -7.21 -19.46
CA ARG A 160 3.19 -7.90 -20.35
C ARG A 160 2.50 -8.68 -21.46
N VAL A 161 1.37 -9.32 -21.16
CA VAL A 161 0.61 -10.13 -22.12
C VAL A 161 -0.17 -9.26 -23.08
N VAL A 162 -0.84 -8.22 -22.59
CA VAL A 162 -1.68 -7.35 -23.43
C VAL A 162 -0.89 -6.29 -24.19
N GLY A 163 0.28 -5.90 -23.70
CA GLY A 163 1.19 -4.97 -24.36
C GLY A 163 0.81 -3.49 -24.20
N PHE A 164 0.09 -3.11 -23.14
CA PHE A 164 -0.20 -1.71 -22.80
C PHE A 164 -0.27 -1.51 -21.29
N ASP A 165 -0.15 -0.25 -20.85
CA ASP A 165 -0.20 0.09 -19.43
C ASP A 165 -1.64 0.08 -18.91
N VAL A 166 -2.14 -1.13 -18.62
CA VAL A 166 -3.47 -1.37 -18.07
C VAL A 166 -3.71 -0.52 -16.82
N GLN A 167 -4.74 0.31 -16.88
CA GLN A 167 -5.22 1.10 -15.75
C GLN A 167 -6.40 0.41 -15.08
N TYR A 168 -6.49 0.56 -13.77
CA TYR A 168 -7.53 -0.06 -12.98
C TYR A 168 -7.90 0.77 -11.75
N PHE A 169 -9.15 0.60 -11.34
CA PHE A 169 -9.62 0.92 -10.01
C PHE A 169 -10.12 -0.36 -9.39
N ALA A 170 -9.54 -0.77 -8.27
CA ALA A 170 -9.84 -2.04 -7.65
C ALA A 170 -10.07 -1.93 -6.16
N THR A 171 -10.85 -2.85 -5.62
CA THR A 171 -11.12 -3.01 -4.20
C THR A 171 -10.84 -4.43 -3.77
N VAL A 172 -10.26 -4.58 -2.60
CA VAL A 172 -10.06 -5.86 -1.92
C VAL A 172 -11.15 -6.04 -0.88
N GLU A 173 -11.76 -7.21 -0.86
CA GLU A 173 -12.82 -7.56 0.07
C GLU A 173 -12.56 -8.96 0.65
N PRO A 174 -12.96 -9.24 1.90
CA PRO A 174 -13.05 -10.61 2.40
C PRO A 174 -14.26 -11.33 1.79
N GLN A 175 -14.10 -12.58 1.34
CA GLN A 175 -15.25 -13.42 1.01
C GLN A 175 -16.01 -13.84 2.28
N ARG A 176 -17.15 -14.53 2.12
CA ARG A 176 -17.85 -15.14 3.27
C ARG A 176 -16.93 -16.04 4.12
N ARG A 177 -15.95 -16.69 3.50
CA ARG A 177 -14.91 -17.49 4.18
C ARG A 177 -13.69 -16.68 4.66
N VAL A 178 -13.83 -15.35 4.70
CA VAL A 178 -12.79 -14.36 5.06
C VAL A 178 -11.62 -14.23 4.10
N ALA A 179 -11.36 -15.22 3.24
CA ALA A 179 -10.30 -15.17 2.24
C ALA A 179 -10.39 -13.90 1.37
N PRO A 180 -9.28 -13.18 1.14
CA PRO A 180 -9.32 -11.97 0.34
C PRO A 180 -9.60 -12.26 -1.13
N HIS A 181 -10.32 -11.34 -1.76
CA HIS A 181 -10.58 -11.34 -3.19
C HIS A 181 -10.54 -9.91 -3.73
N LEU A 182 -10.26 -9.80 -5.03
CA LEU A 182 -10.12 -8.53 -5.73
C LEU A 182 -11.33 -8.33 -6.64
N HIS A 183 -11.88 -7.13 -6.62
CA HIS A 183 -12.77 -6.61 -7.66
C HIS A 183 -12.10 -5.45 -8.36
N ALA A 184 -12.05 -5.45 -9.68
CA ALA A 184 -11.35 -4.42 -10.44
C ALA A 184 -12.17 -3.96 -11.64
N ALA A 185 -12.42 -2.66 -11.73
CA ALA A 185 -12.70 -2.00 -12.99
C ALA A 185 -11.36 -1.83 -13.75
N VAL A 186 -11.32 -2.34 -14.98
CA VAL A 186 -10.14 -2.33 -15.84
C VAL A 186 -10.45 -1.51 -17.09
N ARG A 187 -9.58 -0.54 -17.41
CA ARG A 187 -9.72 0.27 -18.61
C ARG A 187 -9.35 -0.54 -19.84
N GLY A 188 -10.27 -0.59 -20.80
CA GLY A 188 -10.12 -1.32 -22.05
C GLY A 188 -10.71 -2.74 -22.03
N SER A 189 -10.76 -3.35 -23.21
CA SER A 189 -11.28 -4.71 -23.41
C SER A 189 -10.14 -5.70 -23.58
N ILE A 190 -10.19 -6.78 -22.81
CA ILE A 190 -9.21 -7.86 -22.82
C ILE A 190 -10.01 -9.16 -23.01
N PRO A 191 -9.60 -10.07 -23.91
CA PRO A 191 -10.30 -11.34 -24.07
C PRO A 191 -10.38 -12.10 -22.74
N HIS A 192 -11.55 -12.65 -22.42
CA HIS A 192 -11.76 -13.43 -21.18
C HIS A 192 -10.75 -14.57 -21.02
N GLU A 193 -10.39 -15.20 -22.13
CA GLU A 193 -9.42 -16.29 -22.15
C GLU A 193 -8.01 -15.82 -21.76
N VAL A 194 -7.61 -14.63 -22.19
CA VAL A 194 -6.34 -14.01 -21.77
C VAL A 194 -6.33 -13.77 -20.27
N LEU A 195 -7.44 -13.30 -19.69
CA LEU A 195 -7.54 -13.12 -18.23
C LEU A 195 -7.42 -14.45 -17.48
N ARG A 196 -8.07 -15.53 -17.97
CA ARG A 196 -7.94 -16.87 -17.38
C ARG A 196 -6.50 -17.39 -17.44
N GLN A 197 -5.85 -17.28 -18.59
CA GLN A 197 -4.46 -17.69 -18.79
C GLN A 197 -3.50 -16.91 -17.89
N VAL A 198 -3.64 -15.58 -17.82
CA VAL A 198 -2.83 -14.73 -16.96
C VAL A 198 -3.02 -15.11 -15.49
N THR A 199 -4.25 -15.34 -15.05
CA THR A 199 -4.53 -15.76 -13.68
C THR A 199 -3.89 -17.13 -13.37
N ALA A 200 -4.09 -18.12 -14.24
CA ALA A 200 -3.53 -19.46 -14.06
C ALA A 200 -1.99 -19.50 -14.06
N ALA A 201 -1.35 -18.59 -14.81
CA ALA A 201 0.10 -18.47 -14.85
C ALA A 201 0.69 -17.55 -13.77
N THR A 202 -0.15 -16.90 -12.96
CA THR A 202 0.32 -15.97 -11.93
C THR A 202 0.46 -16.67 -10.59
N TYR A 203 1.69 -16.72 -10.10
CA TYR A 203 2.05 -17.21 -8.78
C TYR A 203 3.04 -16.26 -8.09
N LEU A 204 3.15 -16.36 -6.77
CA LEU A 204 4.15 -15.70 -5.95
C LEU A 204 4.93 -16.73 -5.14
N GLN A 205 6.22 -16.87 -5.42
CA GLN A 205 7.14 -17.64 -4.58
C GLN A 205 7.68 -16.78 -3.45
N VAL A 206 7.54 -17.26 -2.22
CA VAL A 206 8.01 -16.61 -1.01
C VAL A 206 9.29 -17.30 -0.54
N TRP A 207 10.43 -16.70 -0.93
CA TRP A 207 11.77 -17.17 -0.56
C TRP A 207 12.16 -16.62 0.81
N TRP A 208 11.47 -17.09 1.85
CA TRP A 208 11.70 -16.74 3.24
C TRP A 208 12.24 -17.95 4.01
N PRO A 209 12.79 -17.76 5.22
CA PRO A 209 13.15 -18.86 6.09
C PRO A 209 11.95 -19.78 6.33
N GLU A 210 12.23 -21.06 6.56
CA GLU A 210 11.19 -22.02 6.90
C GLU A 210 10.51 -21.63 8.22
N HIS A 211 9.18 -21.68 8.23
CA HIS A 211 8.36 -21.23 9.37
C HIS A 211 7.10 -22.10 9.50
N ASN A 212 7.30 -23.42 9.40
CA ASN A 212 6.26 -24.43 9.57
C ASN A 212 6.01 -24.80 11.03
N GLU A 213 7.02 -24.60 11.88
CA GLU A 213 7.00 -24.96 13.30
C GLU A 213 7.59 -23.82 14.13
N LEU A 214 6.97 -23.50 15.26
CA LEU A 214 7.46 -22.48 16.18
C LEU A 214 8.63 -23.08 16.99
N VAL A 215 9.73 -22.34 17.05
CA VAL A 215 10.87 -22.67 17.92
C VAL A 215 10.59 -22.22 19.34
N TYR A 216 9.97 -21.04 19.49
CA TYR A 216 9.57 -20.48 20.77
C TYR A 216 8.05 -20.34 20.82
N LEU A 217 7.42 -21.07 21.74
CA LEU A 217 5.99 -20.97 21.97
C LEU A 217 5.65 -19.62 22.64
N PRO A 218 4.52 -18.97 22.28
CA PRO A 218 4.14 -17.67 22.85
C PRO A 218 4.05 -17.65 24.38
N ASP A 219 3.68 -18.78 25.00
CA ASP A 219 3.57 -18.94 26.46
C ASP A 219 4.85 -19.46 27.12
N GLY A 220 5.92 -19.67 26.34
CA GLY A 220 7.21 -20.18 26.80
C GLY A 220 8.28 -19.09 27.01
N PRO A 221 9.53 -19.48 27.33
CA PRO A 221 10.64 -18.55 27.36
C PRO A 221 10.91 -18.01 25.96
N LEU A 222 10.82 -16.69 25.79
CA LEU A 222 10.99 -16.01 24.51
C LEU A 222 12.42 -15.45 24.34
N PRO A 223 12.91 -15.27 23.10
CA PRO A 223 14.20 -14.63 22.84
C PRO A 223 14.33 -13.27 23.49
N VAL A 224 15.54 -12.96 23.94
CA VAL A 224 15.83 -11.73 24.67
C VAL A 224 16.89 -10.90 23.97
N TRP A 225 16.74 -9.59 24.04
CA TRP A 225 17.71 -8.67 23.46
C TRP A 225 19.01 -8.68 24.26
N GLU A 226 20.14 -8.81 23.56
CA GLU A 226 21.49 -8.72 24.11
C GLU A 226 22.23 -7.56 23.43
N SER A 227 22.64 -6.58 24.23
CA SER A 227 23.28 -5.36 23.74
C SER A 227 24.69 -5.64 23.21
N ALA A 228 25.40 -6.63 23.77
CA ALA A 228 26.77 -6.96 23.37
C ALA A 228 26.85 -7.42 21.89
N VAL A 229 25.85 -8.15 21.41
CA VAL A 229 25.76 -8.61 20.01
C VAL A 229 24.77 -7.80 19.18
N THR A 230 24.14 -6.78 19.78
CA THR A 230 23.10 -5.95 19.17
C THR A 230 22.02 -6.79 18.47
N GLY A 231 21.53 -7.82 19.17
CA GLY A 231 20.62 -8.82 18.58
C GLY A 231 19.88 -9.63 19.63
N PHE A 232 18.96 -10.48 19.17
CA PHE A 232 18.24 -11.43 20.02
C PHE A 232 19.04 -12.72 20.19
N VAL A 233 19.05 -13.23 21.41
CA VAL A 233 19.66 -14.51 21.78
C VAL A 233 18.61 -15.48 22.30
N ASP A 234 18.92 -16.77 22.20
CA ASP A 234 18.17 -17.82 22.88
C ASP A 234 18.11 -17.55 24.40
N PRO A 235 16.94 -17.64 25.05
CA PRO A 235 16.80 -17.29 26.46
C PRO A 235 17.56 -18.22 27.42
N GLN A 236 17.83 -19.47 27.02
CA GLN A 236 18.49 -20.46 27.87
C GLN A 236 19.99 -20.56 27.54
N VAL A 237 20.32 -20.76 26.26
CA VAL A 237 21.70 -21.02 25.82
C VAL A 237 22.47 -19.72 25.55
N ARG A 238 21.76 -18.57 25.47
CA ARG A 238 22.34 -17.24 25.18
C ARG A 238 23.07 -17.16 23.83
N THR A 239 22.83 -18.12 22.94
CA THR A 239 23.41 -18.11 21.58
C THR A 239 22.61 -17.14 20.70
N PRO A 240 23.28 -16.28 19.89
CA PRO A 240 22.60 -15.40 18.95
C PRO A 240 21.69 -16.17 17.97
N LEU A 241 20.49 -15.62 17.75
CA LEU A 241 19.58 -16.12 16.72
C LEU A 241 20.15 -15.83 15.33
N ARG A 242 19.81 -16.68 14.35
CA ARG A 242 20.23 -16.50 12.96
C ARG A 242 19.73 -15.16 12.42
N THR A 243 20.61 -14.44 11.74
CA THR A 243 20.25 -13.23 11.01
C THR A 243 19.34 -13.56 9.82
N TRP A 244 18.63 -12.55 9.32
CA TRP A 244 17.80 -12.71 8.12
C TRP A 244 18.63 -13.20 6.93
N GLU A 245 19.80 -12.63 6.73
CA GLU A 245 20.74 -12.98 5.65
C GLU A 245 21.19 -14.43 5.75
N GLU A 246 21.61 -14.90 6.93
CA GLU A 246 21.97 -16.31 7.15
C GLU A 246 20.79 -17.25 6.95
N ALA A 247 19.59 -16.85 7.38
CA ALA A 247 18.38 -17.66 7.26
C ALA A 247 17.88 -17.78 5.81
N THR A 248 18.33 -16.90 4.92
CA THR A 248 17.91 -16.83 3.51
C THR A 248 19.00 -17.15 2.48
N ALA A 249 20.24 -17.36 2.92
CA ALA A 249 21.40 -17.52 2.05
C ALA A 249 21.27 -18.68 1.05
N ASP A 250 20.82 -19.85 1.52
CA ASP A 250 20.87 -21.12 0.79
C ASP A 250 19.50 -21.80 0.65
N LEU A 251 18.43 -21.02 0.49
CA LEU A 251 17.09 -21.57 0.29
C LEU A 251 17.03 -22.39 -1.01
N VAL A 252 16.68 -23.67 -0.88
CA VAL A 252 16.53 -24.60 -2.02
C VAL A 252 15.13 -24.49 -2.60
N GLU A 253 14.12 -24.40 -1.74
CA GLU A 253 12.69 -24.27 -2.08
C GLU A 253 12.06 -23.03 -1.43
N PRO A 254 10.97 -22.49 -2.03
CA PRO A 254 10.22 -21.40 -1.39
C PRO A 254 9.42 -21.91 -0.20
N ALA A 255 9.40 -21.16 0.90
CA ALA A 255 8.62 -21.50 2.10
C ALA A 255 7.09 -21.45 1.87
N HIS A 256 6.65 -20.71 0.85
CA HIS A 256 5.24 -20.64 0.46
C HIS A 256 5.10 -20.27 -1.03
N VAL A 257 4.05 -20.78 -1.66
CA VAL A 257 3.66 -20.39 -3.01
C VAL A 257 2.19 -19.98 -3.00
N ALA A 258 1.94 -18.68 -3.24
CA ALA A 258 0.58 -18.15 -3.34
C ALA A 258 0.10 -18.15 -4.79
N GLU A 259 -1.14 -18.56 -5.01
CA GLU A 259 -1.78 -18.67 -6.33
C GLU A 259 -3.25 -18.25 -6.25
N PHE A 260 -3.83 -17.88 -7.39
CA PHE A 260 -5.27 -17.67 -7.48
C PHE A 260 -6.01 -19.00 -7.64
N GLY A 261 -7.26 -19.03 -7.20
CA GLY A 261 -8.17 -20.12 -7.50
C GLY A 261 -8.52 -20.17 -8.99
N ARG A 262 -9.07 -21.31 -9.42
CA ARG A 262 -9.48 -21.53 -10.82
C ARG A 262 -10.57 -20.57 -11.32
N GLN A 263 -11.32 -19.96 -10.41
CA GLN A 263 -12.46 -19.10 -10.74
C GLN A 263 -12.01 -17.67 -11.04
N VAL A 264 -12.20 -17.26 -12.29
CA VAL A 264 -12.05 -15.88 -12.76
C VAL A 264 -13.38 -15.43 -13.33
N HIS A 265 -14.03 -14.47 -12.65
CA HIS A 265 -15.21 -13.82 -13.19
C HIS A 265 -14.77 -12.56 -13.93
N SER A 266 -15.15 -12.42 -15.19
CA SER A 266 -14.83 -11.23 -15.99
C SER A 266 -16.01 -10.87 -16.86
N LYS A 267 -16.33 -9.57 -16.93
CA LYS A 267 -17.46 -9.03 -17.69
C LYS A 267 -17.04 -7.78 -18.44
N GLY A 268 -17.48 -7.64 -19.69
CA GLY A 268 -17.34 -6.39 -20.45
C GLY A 268 -18.39 -5.37 -20.02
N ILE A 269 -17.99 -4.11 -19.83
CA ILE A 269 -18.85 -3.02 -19.38
C ILE A 269 -18.72 -1.85 -20.35
N LEU A 270 -19.86 -1.35 -20.83
CA LEU A 270 -19.92 -0.13 -21.62
C LEU A 270 -20.11 1.08 -20.70
N GLY A 271 -19.29 2.13 -20.86
CA GLY A 271 -19.44 3.38 -20.12
C GLY A 271 -20.80 4.04 -20.36
N GLY A 272 -21.32 4.74 -19.34
CA GLY A 272 -22.63 5.41 -19.41
C GLY A 272 -23.85 4.48 -19.32
N SER A 273 -23.65 3.16 -19.20
CA SER A 273 -24.74 2.22 -18.98
C SER A 273 -25.17 2.14 -17.50
N GLU A 274 -26.41 1.73 -17.24
CA GLU A 274 -26.89 1.40 -15.90
C GLU A 274 -25.99 0.35 -15.22
N GLU A 275 -25.52 -0.62 -16.01
CA GLU A 275 -24.60 -1.64 -15.53
C GLU A 275 -23.27 -1.06 -15.05
N ALA A 276 -22.71 -0.07 -15.76
CA ALA A 276 -21.51 0.63 -15.29
C ALA A 276 -21.79 1.32 -13.95
N GLY A 277 -22.95 1.97 -13.81
CA GLY A 277 -23.39 2.57 -12.54
C GLY A 277 -23.42 1.57 -11.39
N ARG A 278 -23.99 0.37 -11.59
CA ARG A 278 -24.03 -0.69 -10.56
C ARG A 278 -22.63 -1.14 -10.12
N HIS A 279 -21.72 -1.35 -11.07
CA HIS A 279 -20.35 -1.80 -10.75
C HIS A 279 -19.50 -0.69 -10.12
N ILE A 280 -19.69 0.56 -10.54
CA ILE A 280 -19.09 1.72 -9.87
C ILE A 280 -19.59 1.78 -8.43
N GLY A 281 -20.91 1.71 -8.21
CA GLY A 281 -21.51 1.66 -6.87
C GLY A 281 -20.94 0.54 -6.01
N TYR A 282 -20.71 -0.64 -6.60
CA TYR A 282 -20.10 -1.76 -5.90
C TYR A 282 -18.65 -1.49 -5.48
N LEU A 283 -17.83 -0.87 -6.34
CA LEU A 283 -16.45 -0.49 -6.01
C LEU A 283 -16.40 0.66 -5.00
N THR A 284 -17.28 1.66 -5.14
CA THR A 284 -17.29 2.85 -4.29
C THR A 284 -17.89 2.59 -2.91
N LYS A 285 -18.73 1.55 -2.75
CA LYS A 285 -19.19 1.02 -1.45
C LYS A 285 -18.07 0.86 -0.42
N TYR A 286 -16.85 0.61 -0.89
CA TYR A 286 -15.69 0.32 -0.04
C TYR A 286 -14.73 1.49 0.14
N LEU A 287 -15.03 2.66 -0.41
CA LEU A 287 -14.30 3.90 -0.13
C LEU A 287 -14.57 4.39 1.31
N THR A 288 -15.78 4.18 1.82
CA THR A 288 -16.24 4.73 3.11
C THR A 288 -16.23 3.71 4.26
N LYS A 289 -16.30 2.40 3.97
CA LYS A 289 -16.31 1.35 5.00
C LYS A 289 -14.89 0.97 5.43
N SER A 290 -14.62 1.00 6.74
CA SER A 290 -13.34 0.53 7.26
C SER A 290 -13.19 -0.99 7.06
N VAL A 291 -11.97 -1.51 7.03
CA VAL A 291 -11.72 -2.96 6.85
C VAL A 291 -12.32 -3.77 8.02
N GLY A 292 -12.38 -3.17 9.22
CA GLY A 292 -12.92 -3.81 10.43
C GLY A 292 -14.43 -3.92 10.48
N GLU A 293 -15.16 -3.05 9.78
CA GLU A 293 -16.63 -3.06 9.72
C GLU A 293 -17.20 -4.13 8.76
N VAL A 294 -16.34 -4.89 8.08
CA VAL A 294 -16.78 -5.79 6.97
C VAL A 294 -16.79 -7.24 7.42
N ILE A 295 -16.06 -7.58 8.48
CA ILE A 295 -15.94 -8.94 8.97
C ILE A 295 -16.63 -9.06 10.32
N GLU A 296 -17.95 -8.85 10.30
CA GLU A 296 -18.82 -9.15 11.43
C GLU A 296 -19.21 -10.63 11.39
N ALA A 297 -19.30 -11.25 12.57
CA ALA A 297 -19.72 -12.63 12.72
C ALA A 297 -21.14 -12.63 13.30
N ASP A 298 -22.09 -13.12 12.52
CA ASP A 298 -23.50 -13.20 12.90
C ASP A 298 -23.79 -14.47 13.71
N THR A 299 -22.92 -15.47 13.63
CA THR A 299 -23.06 -16.76 14.35
C THR A 299 -21.82 -17.10 15.16
N ASP A 300 -21.97 -17.91 16.19
CA ASP A 300 -20.84 -18.39 17.00
C ASP A 300 -19.86 -19.23 16.18
N ARG A 301 -20.36 -19.96 15.17
CA ARG A 301 -19.51 -20.69 14.22
C ARG A 301 -18.64 -19.76 13.37
N GLN A 302 -19.18 -18.61 12.95
CA GLN A 302 -18.38 -17.58 12.26
C GLN A 302 -17.36 -16.95 13.21
N LYS A 303 -17.71 -16.69 14.47
CA LYS A 303 -16.77 -16.19 15.48
C LYS A 303 -15.60 -17.16 15.67
N GLU A 304 -15.89 -18.45 15.85
CA GLU A 304 -14.88 -19.50 15.98
C GLU A 304 -14.01 -19.59 14.72
N HIS A 305 -14.62 -19.51 13.52
CA HIS A 305 -13.87 -19.48 12.27
C HIS A 305 -12.86 -18.31 12.23
N HIS A 306 -13.32 -17.11 12.59
CA HIS A 306 -12.51 -15.90 12.61
C HIS A 306 -11.42 -15.95 13.67
N GLU A 307 -11.69 -16.52 14.85
CA GLU A 307 -10.73 -16.72 15.93
C GLU A 307 -9.63 -17.70 15.54
N ARG A 308 -9.97 -18.84 14.93
CA ARG A 308 -8.98 -19.80 14.43
C ARG A 308 -8.07 -19.21 13.34
N LEU A 309 -8.65 -18.44 12.42
CA LEU A 309 -7.86 -17.74 11.40
C LEU A 309 -6.97 -16.65 12.01
N HIS A 310 -7.50 -15.90 12.99
CA HIS A 310 -6.72 -14.88 13.68
C HIS A 310 -5.57 -15.47 14.49
N ALA A 311 -5.79 -16.56 15.22
CA ALA A 311 -4.76 -17.27 15.95
C ALA A 311 -3.59 -17.69 15.03
N GLU A 312 -3.89 -18.23 13.85
CA GLU A 312 -2.86 -18.56 12.86
C GLU A 312 -2.15 -17.31 12.33
N LEU A 313 -2.88 -16.21 12.10
CA LEU A 313 -2.30 -14.94 11.65
C LEU A 313 -1.38 -14.30 12.72
N GLU A 314 -1.63 -14.51 14.00
CA GLU A 314 -0.76 -13.99 15.08
C GLU A 314 0.65 -14.59 15.01
N VAL A 315 0.75 -15.84 14.57
CA VAL A 315 2.02 -16.56 14.43
C VAL A 315 2.56 -16.60 13.00
N THR A 316 1.80 -16.17 11.99
CA THR A 316 2.26 -16.13 10.59
C THR A 316 3.08 -14.85 10.33
N PRO A 317 4.39 -14.93 9.95
CA PRO A 317 5.17 -13.73 9.63
C PRO A 317 4.57 -12.94 8.46
N CYS A 318 4.39 -11.61 8.62
CA CYS A 318 3.77 -10.77 7.58
C CYS A 318 4.75 -10.06 6.62
N SER A 319 6.05 -10.02 6.95
CA SER A 319 7.11 -9.38 6.16
C SER A 319 8.49 -9.78 6.67
N GLU A 320 9.56 -9.49 5.91
CA GLU A 320 10.96 -9.68 6.36
C GLU A 320 11.32 -8.93 7.65
N ARG A 321 10.53 -7.91 8.02
CA ARG A 321 10.74 -7.09 9.23
C ARG A 321 9.83 -7.49 10.40
N CYS A 322 9.08 -8.58 10.25
CA CYS A 322 8.06 -8.97 11.23
C CYS A 322 8.71 -9.51 12.52
N ALA A 323 8.37 -8.97 13.69
CA ALA A 323 8.87 -9.47 14.97
C ALA A 323 8.40 -10.91 15.30
N VAL A 324 7.43 -11.44 14.57
CA VAL A 324 7.00 -12.85 14.65
C VAL A 324 8.12 -13.81 14.23
N TRP A 325 9.08 -13.37 13.40
CA TRP A 325 10.26 -14.16 13.05
C TRP A 325 11.08 -14.61 14.27
N LEU A 326 11.03 -13.85 15.36
CA LEU A 326 11.71 -14.20 16.60
C LEU A 326 11.13 -15.49 17.22
N LEU A 327 9.85 -15.81 16.99
CA LEU A 327 9.27 -17.09 17.42
C LEU A 327 9.80 -18.29 16.62
N TYR A 328 10.36 -18.03 15.43
CA TYR A 328 10.97 -19.02 14.55
C TYR A 328 12.50 -19.05 14.67
N GLY A 329 13.08 -18.36 15.67
CA GLY A 329 14.53 -18.31 15.86
C GLY A 329 15.29 -17.52 14.80
N VAL A 330 14.61 -16.61 14.09
CA VAL A 330 15.20 -15.75 13.07
C VAL A 330 15.08 -14.28 13.47
N GLN A 331 16.18 -13.54 13.35
CA GLN A 331 16.17 -12.10 13.55
C GLN A 331 15.58 -11.41 12.30
N PRO A 332 14.50 -10.62 12.43
CA PRO A 332 13.92 -9.91 11.30
C PRO A 332 14.87 -8.83 10.78
N ARG A 333 14.71 -8.45 9.52
CA ARG A 333 15.51 -7.38 8.92
C ARG A 333 15.25 -6.05 9.64
N GLY A 334 16.33 -5.37 10.04
CA GLY A 334 16.25 -4.13 10.83
C GLY A 334 15.83 -4.37 12.29
N VAL A 335 16.26 -5.50 12.85
CA VAL A 335 16.04 -5.87 14.26
C VAL A 335 16.52 -4.76 15.20
N SER A 336 15.80 -4.56 16.32
CA SER A 336 16.20 -3.60 17.36
C SER A 336 15.65 -4.00 18.72
N SER A 337 16.22 -3.43 19.78
CA SER A 337 15.80 -3.61 21.18
C SER A 337 14.34 -3.24 21.45
N ARG A 338 13.71 -2.48 20.55
CA ARG A 338 12.29 -2.07 20.66
C ARG A 338 11.32 -3.14 20.17
N MET A 339 11.81 -4.20 19.53
CA MET A 339 10.97 -5.31 19.08
C MET A 339 10.64 -6.22 20.26
N THR A 340 9.45 -6.81 20.23
CA THR A 340 9.03 -7.83 21.21
C THR A 340 8.73 -9.10 20.43
N PRO A 341 9.33 -10.26 20.79
CA PRO A 341 9.05 -11.53 20.11
C PRO A 341 7.55 -11.81 20.00
N GLY A 342 7.11 -12.22 18.81
CA GLY A 342 5.70 -12.52 18.54
C GLY A 342 4.77 -11.32 18.40
N ARG A 343 5.22 -10.07 18.67
CA ARG A 343 4.34 -8.88 18.63
C ARG A 343 4.69 -7.96 17.47
N CYS A 344 3.92 -8.08 16.38
CA CYS A 344 4.01 -7.16 15.25
C CYS A 344 2.83 -6.17 15.22
N LYS A 345 3.12 -4.87 15.00
CA LYS A 345 2.12 -3.79 14.97
C LYS A 345 1.39 -3.66 13.61
N ASN A 346 1.80 -4.45 12.61
CA ASN A 346 1.24 -4.42 11.27
C ASN A 346 -0.22 -4.86 11.27
N LYS A 347 -0.96 -4.40 10.25
CA LYS A 347 -2.40 -4.67 10.15
C LYS A 347 -2.69 -6.17 10.05
N ALA A 348 -1.88 -6.95 9.34
CA ALA A 348 -2.08 -8.39 9.15
C ALA A 348 -2.43 -9.17 10.44
N HIS A 349 -1.84 -8.80 11.58
CA HIS A 349 -2.03 -9.48 12.86
C HIS A 349 -3.22 -8.96 13.68
N ARG A 350 -3.90 -7.91 13.19
CA ARG A 350 -5.07 -7.35 13.88
C ARG A 350 -6.29 -8.21 13.57
N ARG A 351 -6.98 -8.61 14.64
CA ARG A 351 -8.28 -9.30 14.57
C ARG A 351 -9.31 -8.59 13.69
N THR A 352 -9.28 -7.27 13.63
CA THR A 352 -10.19 -6.47 12.79
C THR A 352 -9.85 -6.48 11.29
N THR A 353 -8.78 -7.13 10.86
CA THR A 353 -8.41 -7.18 9.44
C THR A 353 -8.27 -8.59 8.88
N LEU A 354 -8.18 -9.60 9.75
CA LEU A 354 -8.03 -11.02 9.41
C LEU A 354 -7.10 -11.24 8.21
N GLY A 355 -5.90 -10.67 8.30
CA GLY A 355 -4.83 -10.91 7.33
C GLY A 355 -4.78 -9.95 6.15
N LEU A 356 -5.74 -9.02 5.99
CA LEU A 356 -5.72 -7.98 4.96
C LEU A 356 -4.63 -6.92 5.27
N PRO A 357 -3.41 -7.00 4.71
CA PRO A 357 -2.27 -6.25 5.22
C PRO A 357 -2.19 -4.80 4.71
N GLY A 358 -3.16 -4.33 3.93
CA GLY A 358 -2.92 -3.24 2.98
C GLY A 358 -3.99 -2.17 2.86
N ARG A 359 -3.88 -1.42 1.76
CA ARG A 359 -4.90 -0.49 1.28
C ARG A 359 -6.00 -1.30 0.61
N ARG A 360 -7.24 -1.10 1.06
CA ARG A 360 -8.42 -1.77 0.52
C ARG A 360 -8.69 -1.38 -0.93
N VAL A 361 -8.41 -0.14 -1.26
CA VAL A 361 -8.63 0.43 -2.59
C VAL A 361 -7.27 0.54 -3.27
N LEU A 362 -7.15 -0.10 -4.43
CA LEU A 362 -5.96 -0.16 -5.25
C LEU A 362 -6.26 0.57 -6.55
N VAL A 363 -5.62 1.72 -6.76
CA VAL A 363 -5.82 2.55 -7.94
C VAL A 363 -4.51 2.64 -8.70
N SER A 364 -4.54 2.40 -10.00
CA SER A 364 -3.38 2.62 -10.84
C SER A 364 -3.06 4.13 -10.90
N ARG A 365 -1.78 4.49 -10.89
CA ARG A 365 -1.35 5.90 -10.78
C ARG A 365 -1.95 6.79 -11.86
N LYS A 366 -2.10 6.26 -13.08
CA LYS A 366 -2.61 7.00 -14.24
C LYS A 366 -4.12 6.85 -14.43
N TRP A 367 -4.85 6.31 -13.45
CA TRP A 367 -6.30 6.14 -13.55
C TRP A 367 -7.02 7.49 -13.71
N SER A 368 -6.74 8.43 -12.81
CA SER A 368 -7.36 9.76 -12.76
C SER A 368 -6.59 10.81 -13.57
N GLY A 369 -5.37 10.50 -14.01
CA GLY A 369 -4.45 11.52 -14.55
C GLY A 369 -3.96 12.54 -13.52
N LYS A 370 -4.29 12.36 -12.23
CA LYS A 370 -4.02 13.34 -11.16
C LYS A 370 -2.91 12.87 -10.25
N THR A 371 -2.08 13.82 -9.81
CA THR A 371 -1.08 13.60 -8.76
C THR A 371 -1.74 13.58 -7.37
N LEU A 372 -0.97 13.17 -6.35
CA LEU A 372 -1.44 13.27 -4.96
C LEU A 372 -1.68 14.72 -4.52
N ALA A 373 -0.93 15.67 -5.09
CA ALA A 373 -1.11 17.09 -4.84
C ALA A 373 -2.44 17.56 -5.42
N ASP A 374 -2.75 17.18 -6.66
CA ASP A 374 -4.03 17.50 -7.31
C ASP A 374 -5.21 16.93 -6.52
N HIS A 375 -5.12 15.66 -6.10
CA HIS A 375 -6.15 15.06 -5.24
C HIS A 375 -6.27 15.74 -3.87
N ARG A 376 -5.20 16.32 -3.33
CA ARG A 376 -5.26 17.13 -2.10
C ARG A 376 -5.93 18.49 -2.39
N ALA A 377 -5.60 19.13 -3.50
CA ALA A 377 -6.21 20.38 -3.93
C ALA A 377 -7.71 20.21 -4.20
N ASP A 378 -8.11 19.15 -4.91
CA ASP A 378 -9.51 18.80 -5.16
C ASP A 378 -10.30 18.63 -3.87
N ARG A 379 -9.78 17.85 -2.90
CA ARG A 379 -10.43 17.68 -1.59
C ARG A 379 -10.53 19.00 -0.83
N LYS A 380 -9.48 19.83 -0.88
CA LYS A 380 -9.50 21.15 -0.23
C LYS A 380 -10.56 22.05 -0.85
N ARG A 381 -10.64 22.08 -2.19
CA ARG A 381 -11.64 22.84 -2.94
C ARG A 381 -13.05 22.38 -2.62
N PHE A 382 -13.31 21.07 -2.69
CA PHE A 382 -14.60 20.48 -2.31
C PHE A 382 -15.03 20.89 -0.89
N VAL A 383 -14.13 20.76 0.10
CA VAL A 383 -14.44 21.16 1.48
C VAL A 383 -14.71 22.66 1.57
N ALA A 384 -13.92 23.49 0.88
CA ALA A 384 -14.14 24.94 0.87
C ALA A 384 -15.49 25.32 0.24
N GLU A 385 -15.86 24.69 -0.87
CA GLU A 385 -17.15 24.87 -1.54
C GLU A 385 -18.32 24.41 -0.66
N ALA A 386 -18.20 23.24 -0.03
CA ALA A 386 -19.21 22.72 0.89
C ALA A 386 -19.43 23.63 2.11
N LEU A 387 -18.35 24.17 2.69
CA LEU A 387 -18.43 25.14 3.78
C LEU A 387 -19.04 26.47 3.31
N ALA A 388 -18.64 26.96 2.13
CA ALA A 388 -19.17 28.19 1.55
C ALA A 388 -20.68 28.10 1.28
N ALA A 389 -21.18 26.92 0.88
CA ALA A 389 -22.61 26.67 0.65
C ALA A 389 -23.47 26.88 1.91
N VAL A 390 -22.90 26.76 3.11
CA VAL A 390 -23.55 27.07 4.39
C VAL A 390 -23.09 28.39 5.02
N GLY A 391 -22.45 29.25 4.24
CA GLY A 391 -21.99 30.59 4.67
C GLY A 391 -20.69 30.60 5.47
N ILE A 392 -19.96 29.48 5.54
CA ILE A 392 -18.69 29.39 6.25
C ILE A 392 -17.54 29.60 5.26
N VAL A 393 -16.96 30.80 5.25
CA VAL A 393 -15.79 31.12 4.43
C VAL A 393 -14.52 31.06 5.27
N LYS A 394 -13.53 30.27 4.82
CA LYS A 394 -12.20 30.23 5.44
C LYS A 394 -11.31 31.30 4.81
N PRO A 395 -10.74 32.24 5.59
CA PRO A 395 -9.83 33.23 5.04
C PRO A 395 -8.60 32.53 4.48
N VAL A 396 -8.27 32.82 3.22
CA VAL A 396 -6.99 32.44 2.63
C VAL A 396 -5.98 33.50 3.09
N GLN A 397 -4.98 33.08 3.86
CA GLN A 397 -3.89 33.97 4.23
C GLN A 397 -2.97 34.16 3.02
N ASP A 398 -2.68 35.41 2.69
CA ASP A 398 -1.59 35.74 1.77
C ASP A 398 -0.26 35.41 2.45
N THR A 399 0.49 34.49 1.86
CA THR A 399 1.77 34.01 2.38
C THR A 399 2.97 34.53 1.59
N ASP A 400 2.77 35.36 0.56
CA ASP A 400 3.83 35.76 -0.37
C ASP A 400 4.90 36.63 0.31
N ARG A 401 4.54 37.23 1.45
CA ARG A 401 5.43 38.07 2.27
C ARG A 401 5.98 37.34 3.50
N LEU A 402 5.75 36.04 3.64
CA LEU A 402 6.18 35.25 4.79
C LEU A 402 7.42 34.42 4.44
N VAL A 403 8.44 34.50 5.29
CA VAL A 403 9.63 33.62 5.23
C VAL A 403 9.52 32.56 6.31
N TRP A 404 9.56 31.30 5.91
CA TRP A 404 9.49 30.16 6.82
C TRP A 404 10.89 29.75 7.26
N HIS A 405 11.11 29.61 8.57
CA HIS A 405 12.33 29.08 9.14
C HIS A 405 12.03 27.80 9.92
N ASN A 406 13.00 26.87 9.94
CA ASN A 406 12.90 25.69 10.77
C ASN A 406 13.03 26.07 12.25
N VAL A 407 12.08 25.61 13.05
CA VAL A 407 12.10 25.77 14.51
C VAL A 407 13.28 25.00 15.09
N ARG A 408 14.08 25.66 15.92
CA ARG A 408 15.18 25.02 16.67
C ARG A 408 14.67 24.50 18.02
N PRO A 409 15.24 23.40 18.56
CA PRO A 409 14.97 23.00 19.94
C PRO A 409 15.28 24.15 20.90
N GLY A 410 14.29 24.57 21.70
CA GLY A 410 14.43 25.68 22.66
C GLY A 410 14.12 27.08 22.13
N ASP A 411 13.59 27.20 20.90
CA ASP A 411 13.17 28.49 20.33
C ASP A 411 12.11 29.18 21.22
N PRO A 412 12.39 30.38 21.77
CA PRO A 412 11.48 31.08 22.68
C PRO A 412 10.21 31.58 21.99
N ASN A 413 10.20 31.67 20.66
CA ASN A 413 9.04 32.10 19.88
C ASN A 413 8.04 30.96 19.64
N VAL A 414 8.38 29.74 20.05
CA VAL A 414 7.52 28.57 19.85
C VAL A 414 6.76 28.25 21.13
N PRO A 415 5.41 28.26 21.09
CA PRO A 415 4.62 27.89 22.24
C PRO A 415 4.97 26.48 22.74
N PRO A 416 4.85 26.22 24.07
CA PRO A 416 5.05 24.89 24.61
C PRO A 416 4.25 23.83 23.86
N ARG A 417 4.82 22.63 23.70
CA ARG A 417 4.19 21.54 22.94
C ARG A 417 2.75 21.23 23.38
N ALA A 418 2.47 21.32 24.68
CA ALA A 418 1.12 21.14 25.21
C ALA A 418 0.13 22.17 24.64
N HIS A 419 0.52 23.44 24.52
CA HIS A 419 -0.32 24.49 23.95
C HIS A 419 -0.57 24.26 22.45
N LEU A 420 0.47 23.90 21.69
CA LEU A 420 0.33 23.57 20.27
C LEU A 420 -0.62 22.39 20.05
N LEU A 421 -0.54 21.37 20.90
CA LEU A 421 -1.46 20.23 20.86
C LEU A 421 -2.90 20.63 21.17
N LEU A 422 -3.13 21.44 22.22
CA LEU A 422 -4.46 21.92 22.58
C LEU A 422 -5.07 22.81 21.47
N HIS A 423 -4.29 23.72 20.90
CA HIS A 423 -4.71 24.52 19.74
C HIS A 423 -5.08 23.64 18.54
N GLY A 424 -4.25 22.64 18.22
CA GLY A 424 -4.50 21.70 17.14
C GLY A 424 -5.71 20.78 17.36
N ILE A 425 -6.03 20.44 18.63
CA ILE A 425 -7.25 19.70 18.99
C ILE A 425 -8.47 20.60 18.82
N ALA A 426 -8.44 21.81 19.39
CA ALA A 426 -9.55 22.77 19.29
C ALA A 426 -9.85 23.14 17.83
N GLN A 427 -8.82 23.36 17.02
CA GLN A 427 -8.98 23.61 15.58
C GLN A 427 -9.62 22.43 14.86
N ARG A 428 -9.17 21.19 15.13
CA ARG A 428 -9.76 19.99 14.52
C ARG A 428 -11.21 19.78 14.93
N GLN A 429 -11.57 20.03 16.19
CA GLN A 429 -12.95 19.94 16.66
C GLN A 429 -13.84 20.98 15.96
N ARG A 430 -13.39 22.25 15.87
CA ARG A 430 -14.12 23.30 15.14
C ARG A 430 -14.32 22.93 13.67
N TRP A 431 -13.26 22.56 12.96
CA TRP A 431 -13.36 22.17 11.54
C TRP A 431 -14.26 20.96 11.34
N ARG A 432 -14.24 19.99 12.26
CA ARG A 432 -15.13 18.83 12.18
C ARG A 432 -16.60 19.26 12.34
N ALA A 433 -16.90 20.10 13.33
CA ALA A 433 -18.26 20.60 13.56
C ALA A 433 -18.79 21.41 12.36
N GLU A 434 -17.96 22.30 11.79
CA GLU A 434 -18.30 23.09 10.60
C GLU A 434 -18.58 22.21 9.38
N TYR A 435 -17.74 21.18 9.16
CA TYR A 435 -17.93 20.25 8.05
C TYR A 435 -19.17 19.37 8.27
N ASP A 436 -19.39 18.85 9.48
CA ASP A 436 -20.57 18.05 9.80
C ASP A 436 -21.86 18.88 9.63
N GLN A 437 -21.85 20.17 10.02
CA GLN A 437 -22.95 21.12 9.74
C GLN A 437 -23.19 21.29 8.24
N ALA A 438 -22.13 21.47 7.44
CA ALA A 438 -22.24 21.59 5.99
C ALA A 438 -22.84 20.33 5.34
N MET A 439 -22.40 19.14 5.79
CA MET A 439 -22.92 17.87 5.28
C MET A 439 -24.38 17.63 5.68
N LEU A 440 -24.78 18.01 6.90
CA LEU A 440 -26.18 17.93 7.34
C LEU A 440 -27.10 18.83 6.52
N ALA A 441 -26.66 20.07 6.23
CA ALA A 441 -27.42 21.00 5.40
C ALA A 441 -27.59 20.48 3.95
N ALA A 442 -26.53 19.88 3.39
CA ALA A 442 -26.59 19.27 2.06
C ALA A 442 -27.54 18.07 1.99
N GLN A 443 -27.68 17.29 3.07
CA GLN A 443 -28.62 16.16 3.16
C GLN A 443 -30.08 16.59 3.38
N GLY A 444 -30.31 17.70 4.09
CA GLY A 444 -31.65 18.22 4.38
C GLY A 444 -32.31 19.00 3.23
N GLY A 445 -31.62 19.23 2.11
CA GLY A 445 -32.09 20.04 0.98
C GLY A 445 -32.61 19.27 -0.25
N ALA A 446 -32.73 17.95 -0.20
CA ALA A 446 -33.21 17.16 -1.34
C ALA A 446 -34.74 17.31 -1.52
N PRO A 447 -35.26 17.74 -2.70
CA PRO A 447 -36.68 17.62 -3.02
C PRO A 447 -37.08 16.15 -3.18
N PRO A 448 -38.35 15.77 -2.96
CA PRO A 448 -38.81 14.38 -3.05
C PRO A 448 -38.92 13.81 -4.47
N ASP A 449 -38.59 14.59 -5.51
CA ASP A 449 -38.64 14.14 -6.90
C ASP A 449 -37.23 13.90 -7.44
N GLY A 450 -36.99 12.68 -7.95
CA GLY A 450 -35.67 12.10 -8.27
C GLY A 450 -34.85 12.72 -9.39
N SER A 451 -34.71 14.04 -9.45
CA SER A 451 -33.76 14.75 -10.30
C SER A 451 -32.66 15.40 -9.46
N ALA A 452 -31.42 14.92 -9.65
CA ALA A 452 -30.14 15.48 -9.20
C ALA A 452 -30.11 16.06 -7.77
N GLY A 453 -29.77 15.24 -6.79
CA GLY A 453 -29.26 15.74 -5.51
C GLY A 453 -27.96 16.53 -5.69
N PRO A 454 -27.53 17.33 -4.70
CA PRO A 454 -26.28 18.08 -4.78
C PRO A 454 -25.12 17.13 -5.10
N ASP A 455 -24.28 17.50 -6.07
CA ASP A 455 -23.12 16.71 -6.45
C ASP A 455 -22.13 16.66 -5.27
N VAL A 456 -22.16 15.54 -4.56
CA VAL A 456 -21.27 15.24 -3.42
C VAL A 456 -19.93 14.67 -3.88
N SER A 457 -19.64 14.68 -5.19
CA SER A 457 -18.39 14.22 -5.76
C SER A 457 -17.27 15.26 -5.58
N ALA A 458 -16.18 14.87 -4.92
CA ALA A 458 -14.97 15.71 -4.83
C ALA A 458 -14.18 15.79 -6.15
N THR A 459 -14.63 15.11 -7.21
CA THR A 459 -14.05 15.17 -8.55
C THR A 459 -14.98 15.92 -9.49
N ALA A 460 -14.55 17.09 -9.95
CA ALA A 460 -15.21 17.83 -11.01
C ALA A 460 -15.39 16.92 -12.25
N GLU A 461 -16.57 16.99 -12.87
CA GLU A 461 -16.79 16.39 -14.18
C GLU A 461 -15.79 17.00 -15.17
N ALA A 462 -15.12 16.14 -15.94
CA ALA A 462 -14.26 16.61 -17.01
C ALA A 462 -15.15 17.22 -18.10
N ALA A 463 -14.93 18.50 -18.40
CA ALA A 463 -15.58 19.23 -19.49
C ALA A 463 -15.27 18.59 -20.86
#